data_AF-A0A8J3X7Z0-F1
#
_entry.id   AF-A0A8J3X7Z0-F1
#
_cell.length_a   1.000
_cell.length_b   1.000
_cell.length_c   1.000
_cell.angle_alpha   90.00
_cell.angle_beta   90.00
_cell.angle_gamma   90.00
#
_symmetry.space_group_name_H-M   'P 1'
#
loop_
_entity.id
_entity.type
_entity.pdbx_description
1 polymer ?
#
loop_
_entity_poly.entity_id
_entity_poly.type
_entity_poly.pdbx_seq_one_letter_code
_entity_poly.pdbx_strand_id
1 'polypeptide(L)'
;MIINKYYFPFGSAKRIPLSGIRGVRWMPLPHGSLRIWGSGDFVHWLNLDSGRPQKKAALVIDLGRRIVPMITPDEPARLVAELAAHGITISGFPQGPARA
;
A
#
# COMPACT_ATOMS: atom_id res chain seq x y z
N MET A 1 4.55 8.64 -6.83
CA MET A 1 3.79 7.37 -6.91
C MET A 1 2.40 7.60 -7.46
N ILE A 2 1.89 6.68 -8.29
CA ILE A 2 0.53 6.73 -8.85
C ILE A 2 -0.22 5.47 -8.38
N ILE A 3 -1.41 5.65 -7.82
CA ILE A 3 -2.31 4.55 -7.45
C ILE A 3 -3.50 4.57 -8.40
N ASN A 4 -3.59 3.57 -9.26
CA ASN A 4 -4.69 3.45 -10.22
C ASN A 4 -6.01 3.06 -9.52
N LYS A 5 -7.14 3.48 -10.11
CA LYS A 5 -8.50 3.15 -9.64
C LYS A 5 -8.74 3.46 -8.15
N TYR A 6 -8.12 4.52 -7.64
CA TYR A 6 -8.24 4.92 -6.24
C TYR A 6 -9.59 5.60 -5.95
N TYR A 7 -10.07 6.41 -6.90
CA TYR A 7 -11.34 7.16 -6.80
C TYR A 7 -12.49 6.49 -7.57
N PHE A 8 -12.40 5.19 -7.85
CA PHE A 8 -13.48 4.41 -8.47
C PHE A 8 -14.79 4.57 -7.66
N PRO A 9 -15.98 4.56 -8.30
CA PRO A 9 -16.25 4.45 -9.74
C PRO A 9 -16.18 5.77 -10.50
N PHE A 10 -16.13 6.91 -9.82
CA PHE A 10 -16.32 8.23 -10.46
C PHE A 10 -15.01 8.97 -10.78
N GLY A 11 -13.87 8.42 -10.38
CA GLY A 11 -12.56 9.03 -10.58
C GLY A 11 -11.48 8.01 -10.86
N SER A 12 -10.33 8.53 -11.30
CA SER A 12 -9.24 7.72 -11.84
C SER A 12 -8.17 7.43 -10.78
N ALA A 13 -6.95 7.85 -11.05
CA ALA A 13 -5.77 7.56 -10.25
C ALA A 13 -5.52 8.64 -9.19
N LYS A 14 -4.99 8.23 -8.04
CA LYS A 14 -4.42 9.15 -7.06
C LYS A 14 -2.94 9.33 -7.36
N ARG A 15 -2.51 10.57 -7.58
CA ARG A 15 -1.10 10.93 -7.67
C ARG A 15 -0.60 11.38 -6.31
N ILE A 16 0.49 10.79 -5.85
CA ILE A 16 1.13 11.08 -4.56
C ILE A 16 2.58 11.49 -4.84
N PRO A 17 2.99 12.74 -4.54
CA PRO A 17 4.40 13.12 -4.59
C PRO A 17 5.18 12.36 -3.52
N LEU A 18 6.41 11.92 -3.83
CA LEU A 18 7.21 11.15 -2.88
C LEU A 18 7.51 11.95 -1.58
N SER A 19 7.71 13.26 -1.70
CA SER A 19 7.87 14.17 -0.55
C SER A 19 6.64 14.25 0.37
N GLY A 20 5.47 13.81 -0.10
CA GLY A 20 4.24 13.74 0.70
C GLY A 20 4.08 12.43 1.47
N ILE A 21 4.97 11.46 1.28
CA ILE A 21 4.94 10.17 1.98
C ILE A 21 5.76 10.28 3.25
N ARG A 22 5.13 10.10 4.41
CA ARG A 22 5.80 10.12 5.72
C ARG A 22 6.39 8.78 6.10
N GLY A 23 5.80 7.71 5.59
CA GLY A 23 6.27 6.36 5.80
C GLY A 23 5.40 5.35 5.09
N VAL A 24 5.93 4.14 4.95
CA VAL A 24 5.18 3.00 4.43
C VAL A 24 5.26 1.85 5.40
N ARG A 25 4.11 1.24 5.68
CA ARG A 25 4.00 0.05 6.50
C ARG A 25 3.63 -1.13 5.63
N TRP A 26 4.47 -2.15 5.64
CA TRP A 26 4.14 -3.46 5.13
C TRP A 26 3.13 -4.13 6.06
N MET A 27 2.09 -4.69 5.47
CA MET A 27 1.06 -5.43 6.19
C MET A 27 0.88 -6.80 5.54
N PRO A 28 1.18 -7.90 6.25
CA PRO A 28 0.96 -9.24 5.71
C PRO A 28 -0.54 -9.50 5.52
N LEU A 29 -0.89 -10.20 4.44
CA LEU A 29 -2.23 -10.67 4.11
C LEU A 29 -2.19 -12.19 3.87
N PRO A 30 -1.98 -13.03 4.90
CA PRO A 30 -1.79 -14.48 4.72
C PRO A 30 -2.96 -15.16 3.98
N HIS A 31 -4.18 -14.66 4.21
CA HIS A 31 -5.43 -15.14 3.58
C HIS A 31 -5.99 -14.18 2.51
N GLY A 32 -5.20 -13.19 2.08
CA GLY A 32 -5.70 -12.14 1.19
C GLY A 32 -6.77 -11.25 1.85
N SER A 33 -7.58 -10.58 1.04
CA SER A 33 -8.73 -9.81 1.50
C SER A 33 -9.84 -9.79 0.45
N LEU A 34 -11.06 -10.18 0.85
CA LEU A 34 -12.25 -10.11 -0.02
C LEU A 34 -12.74 -8.67 -0.23
N ARG A 35 -12.28 -7.71 0.58
CA ARG A 35 -12.60 -6.30 0.40
C ARG A 35 -11.70 -5.72 -0.68
N ILE A 36 -12.18 -5.73 -1.92
CA ILE A 36 -11.41 -5.32 -3.10
C ILE A 36 -11.33 -3.80 -3.30
N TRP A 37 -12.14 -3.00 -2.59
CA TRP A 37 -12.22 -1.54 -2.73
C TRP A 37 -12.89 -0.90 -1.49
N GLY A 38 -12.70 0.42 -1.33
CA GLY A 38 -13.41 1.23 -0.34
C GLY A 38 -12.74 1.21 1.02
N SER A 39 -13.53 1.29 2.09
CA SER A 39 -13.00 1.26 3.46
C SER A 39 -13.87 0.39 4.36
N GLY A 40 -13.24 -0.34 5.28
CA GLY A 40 -13.93 -1.14 6.31
C GLY A 40 -13.98 -0.48 7.68
N ASP A 41 -13.12 0.49 7.92
CA ASP A 41 -12.90 1.15 9.23
C ASP A 41 -12.94 2.68 9.14
N PHE A 42 -13.27 3.23 7.96
CA PHE A 42 -13.27 4.66 7.65
C PHE A 42 -11.91 5.37 7.76
N VAL A 43 -10.82 4.62 7.93
CA VAL A 43 -9.45 5.13 8.00
C VAL A 43 -8.64 4.64 6.81
N HIS A 44 -8.63 3.33 6.57
CA HIS A 44 -7.88 2.73 5.46
C HIS A 44 -8.75 2.72 4.20
N TRP A 45 -8.28 3.37 3.14
CA TRP A 45 -8.96 3.41 1.85
C TRP A 45 -8.22 2.58 0.81
N LEU A 46 -8.89 1.57 0.31
CA LEU A 46 -8.40 0.60 -0.64
C LEU A 46 -8.74 1.08 -2.05
N ASN A 47 -7.73 1.12 -2.93
CA ASN A 47 -8.00 1.24 -4.37
C ASN A 47 -8.73 0.00 -4.87
N LEU A 48 -9.46 0.12 -5.97
CA LEU A 48 -10.06 -1.05 -6.60
C LEU A 48 -8.97 -1.98 -7.14
N ASP A 49 -8.90 -3.17 -6.54
CA ASP A 49 -8.01 -4.27 -6.93
C ASP A 49 -8.78 -5.60 -6.89
N SER A 50 -9.16 -6.10 -8.06
CA SER A 50 -9.85 -7.38 -8.20
C SER A 50 -8.98 -8.60 -7.87
N GLY A 51 -7.65 -8.46 -7.93
CA GLY A 51 -6.69 -9.52 -7.60
C GLY A 51 -6.34 -9.57 -6.11
N ARG A 52 -6.87 -8.66 -5.29
CA ARG A 52 -6.59 -8.56 -3.86
C ARG A 52 -6.84 -9.87 -3.06
N PRO A 53 -7.86 -10.70 -3.37
CA PRO A 53 -8.06 -11.96 -2.64
C PRO A 53 -6.87 -12.92 -2.72
N GLN A 54 -6.05 -12.82 -3.77
CA GLN A 54 -4.88 -13.68 -3.98
C GLN A 54 -3.56 -13.05 -3.47
N LYS A 55 -3.55 -11.73 -3.17
CA LYS A 55 -2.35 -11.02 -2.73
C LYS A 55 -1.98 -11.38 -1.30
N LYS A 56 -0.68 -11.44 -1.03
CA LYS A 56 -0.11 -11.85 0.27
C LYS A 56 0.44 -10.70 1.11
N ALA A 57 0.47 -9.50 0.56
CA ALA A 57 0.91 -8.30 1.26
C ALA A 57 0.14 -7.09 0.77
N ALA A 58 -0.07 -6.14 1.68
CA ALA A 58 -0.50 -4.79 1.39
C ALA A 58 0.51 -3.78 1.91
N LEU A 59 0.51 -2.60 1.31
CA LEU A 59 1.26 -1.45 1.77
C LEU A 59 0.29 -0.38 2.25
N VAL A 60 0.50 0.08 3.47
CA VAL A 60 -0.21 1.20 4.08
C VAL A 60 0.67 2.44 3.93
N ILE A 61 0.16 3.45 3.23
CA ILE A 61 0.92 4.64 2.85
C ILE A 61 0.53 5.79 3.77
N ASP A 62 1.40 6.15 4.71
CA ASP A 62 1.15 7.30 5.57
C ASP A 62 1.44 8.61 4.83
N LEU A 63 0.40 9.43 4.68
CA LEU A 63 0.45 10.77 4.07
C LEU A 63 0.25 11.88 5.11
N GLY A 64 0.18 11.55 6.40
CA GLY A 64 -0.16 12.49 7.47
C GLY A 64 -1.61 12.96 7.45
N ARG A 65 -2.52 12.15 6.89
CA ARG A 65 -3.93 12.48 6.73
C ARG A 65 -4.80 11.41 7.38
N ARG A 66 -6.04 11.78 7.73
CA ARG A 66 -7.02 10.86 8.33
C ARG A 66 -7.30 9.64 7.47
N ILE A 67 -7.41 9.83 6.15
CA ILE A 67 -7.63 8.73 5.20
C ILE A 67 -6.28 8.24 4.68
N VAL A 68 -5.98 6.98 4.96
CA VAL A 68 -4.70 6.34 4.70
C VAL A 68 -4.84 5.37 3.52
N PRO A 69 -4.19 5.62 2.37
CA PRO A 69 -4.18 4.67 1.26
C PRO A 69 -3.63 3.31 1.68
N MET A 70 -4.34 2.25 1.31
CA MET A 70 -3.89 0.87 1.48
C MET A 70 -3.95 0.12 0.15
N ILE A 71 -2.78 -0.17 -0.41
CA ILE A 71 -2.61 -0.74 -1.74
C ILE A 71 -2.05 -2.15 -1.70
N THR A 72 -2.30 -2.92 -2.75
CA THR A 72 -1.83 -4.30 -2.92
C THR A 72 -1.12 -4.45 -4.27
N PRO A 73 0.09 -3.87 -4.41
CA PRO A 73 0.84 -3.89 -5.66
C PRO A 73 1.23 -5.32 -6.06
N ASP A 74 1.45 -5.55 -7.36
CA ASP A 74 1.86 -6.86 -7.87
C ASP A 74 3.23 -7.30 -7.34
N GLU A 75 4.17 -6.35 -7.26
CA GLU A 75 5.53 -6.55 -6.74
C GLU A 75 5.77 -5.70 -5.47
N PRO A 76 5.22 -6.09 -4.30
CA PRO A 76 5.27 -5.26 -3.10
C PRO A 76 6.70 -5.06 -2.58
N ALA A 77 7.55 -6.08 -2.68
CA ALA A 77 8.95 -5.99 -2.24
C ALA A 77 9.77 -5.03 -3.12
N ARG A 78 9.54 -5.07 -4.44
CA ARG A 78 10.19 -4.14 -5.38
C ARG A 78 9.79 -2.70 -5.11
N LEU A 79 8.49 -2.42 -4.95
CA LEU A 79 8.01 -1.07 -4.64
C LEU A 79 8.60 -0.57 -3.31
N VAL A 80 8.68 -1.43 -2.29
CA VAL A 80 9.32 -1.09 -1.01
C VAL A 80 10.78 -0.71 -1.20
N ALA A 81 11.55 -1.48 -1.98
CA ALA A 81 12.95 -1.18 -2.26
C ALA A 81 13.12 0.16 -3.01
N GLU A 82 12.27 0.43 -4.00
CA GLU A 82 12.26 1.71 -4.73
C GLU A 82 11.94 2.89 -3.79
N LEU A 83 10.94 2.76 -2.92
CA LEU A 83 10.59 3.80 -1.95
C LEU A 83 11.70 4.04 -0.92
N ALA A 84 12.32 2.96 -0.41
CA ALA A 84 13.46 3.05 0.50
C ALA A 84 14.66 3.75 -0.15
N ALA A 85 14.95 3.45 -1.43
CA ALA A 85 16.00 4.14 -2.19
C ALA A 85 15.75 5.65 -2.34
N HIS A 86 14.48 6.07 -2.26
CA HIS A 86 14.08 7.49 -2.22
C HIS A 86 14.03 8.08 -0.79
N GLY A 87 14.57 7.38 0.21
CA GLY A 87 14.64 7.86 1.59
C GLY A 87 13.34 7.75 2.37
N ILE A 88 12.35 6.98 1.88
CA ILE A 88 11.09 6.77 2.58
C ILE A 88 11.26 5.65 3.60
N THR A 89 10.91 5.94 4.86
CA THR A 89 10.96 4.96 5.95
C THR A 89 9.97 3.82 5.70
N ILE A 90 10.47 2.58 5.78
CA ILE A 90 9.66 1.36 5.66
C ILE A 90 9.59 0.67 7.01
N SER A 91 8.39 0.23 7.39
CA SER A 91 8.13 -0.51 8.64
C SER A 91 7.43 -1.84 8.36
N GLY A 92 7.65 -2.85 9.21
CA GLY A 92 7.00 -4.16 9.13
C GLY A 92 7.41 -5.01 7.91
N PHE A 93 8.35 -4.55 7.09
CA PHE A 93 8.87 -5.31 5.97
C PHE A 93 9.65 -6.52 6.50
N PRO A 94 9.41 -7.74 6.00
CA PRO A 94 10.16 -8.90 6.46
C PRO A 94 11.64 -8.69 6.15
N GLN A 95 12.45 -8.53 7.20
CA GLN A 95 13.89 -8.71 7.06
C GLN A 95 14.09 -10.21 6.84
N GLY A 96 14.81 -10.61 5.79
CA GLY A 96 15.25 -12.00 5.65
C GLY A 96 15.98 -12.45 6.92
N PRO A 97 16.17 -13.76 7.14
CA PRO A 97 16.91 -14.22 8.31
C PRO A 97 18.22 -13.42 8.40
N ALA A 98 18.46 -12.79 9.56
CA ALA A 98 19.73 -12.15 9.84
C ALA A 98 20.79 -13.20 9.54
N ARG A 99 21.67 -12.93 8.57
CA ARG A 99 22.80 -13.80 8.32
C ARG A 99 23.63 -13.82 9.60
N ALA A 100 23.57 -14.94 10.31
CA ALA A 100 24.46 -15.26 11.42
C ALA A 100 25.87 -15.53 10.90
#